data_AF-A0A1M6ZAI6-F1
#
_entry.id   AF-A0A1M6ZAI6-F1
#
_cell.length_a   1.000
_cell.length_b   1.000
_cell.length_c   1.000
_cell.angle_alpha   90.00
_cell.angle_beta   90.00
_cell.angle_gamma   90.00
#
_symmetry.space_group_name_H-M   'P 1'
#
loop_
_entity.id
_entity.type
_entity.pdbx_description
1 polymer ?
#
loop_
_entity_poly.entity_id
_entity_poly.type
_entity_poly.pdbx_seq_one_letter_code
_entity_poly.pdbx_strand_id
1 'polypeptide(L)'
;MQSLFQILMLILDIVWFFIIAHVIMSWLINFQVLNLRQQFVAQVWYGLNRLLEPIYSQVRRFLPAMSGIDLAPLVVLVAVYALRIILINNAAAFY
;
A
#
# COMPACT_ATOMS: atom_id res chain seq x y z
N MET A 1 -13.80 8.78 -22.63
CA MET A 1 -13.08 9.30 -21.42
C MET A 1 -11.83 8.46 -21.05
N GLN A 2 -10.99 8.10 -22.03
CA GLN A 2 -9.87 7.17 -21.82
C GLN A 2 -8.75 7.72 -20.91
N SER A 3 -8.46 9.02 -20.97
CA SER A 3 -7.45 9.66 -20.11
C SER A 3 -7.82 9.56 -18.62
N LEU A 4 -9.10 9.66 -18.27
CA LEU A 4 -9.56 9.52 -16.89
C LEU A 4 -9.27 8.10 -16.35
N PHE A 5 -9.60 7.07 -17.14
CA PHE A 5 -9.29 5.68 -16.80
C PHE A 5 -7.78 5.47 -16.59
N GLN A 6 -6.95 6.02 -17.48
CA GLN A 6 -5.49 5.95 -17.36
C GLN A 6 -4.97 6.63 -16.09
N ILE A 7 -5.49 7.81 -15.74
CA ILE A 7 -5.11 8.52 -14.52
C ILE A 7 -5.51 7.72 -13.27
N LEU A 8 -6.71 7.12 -13.26
CA LEU A 8 -7.14 6.25 -12.15
C LEU A 8 -6.23 5.04 -12.00
N MET A 9 -5.89 4.37 -13.11
CA MET A 9 -4.96 3.24 -13.09
C MET A 9 -3.57 3.65 -12.59
N LEU A 10 -3.04 4.80 -13.04
CA LEU A 10 -1.78 5.36 -12.57
C LEU A 10 -1.79 5.60 -11.05
N ILE A 11 -2.88 6.14 -10.51
CA ILE A 11 -3.01 6.35 -9.06
C ILE A 11 -2.96 4.99 -8.32
N LEU A 12 -3.67 3.98 -8.82
CA LEU A 12 -3.61 2.63 -8.24
C LEU A 12 -2.22 1.97 -8.38
N ASP A 13 -1.46 2.27 -9.43
CA ASP A 13 -0.05 1.89 -9.59
C ASP A 13 0.85 2.53 -8.53
N ILE A 14 0.68 3.84 -8.31
CA ILE A 14 1.44 4.56 -7.30
C ILE A 14 1.14 4.01 -5.89
N VAL A 15 -0.15 3.84 -5.55
CA VAL A 15 -0.54 3.29 -4.24
C VAL A 15 0.01 1.88 -4.05
N TRP A 16 -0.11 1.02 -5.07
CA TRP A 16 0.44 -0.33 -5.03
C TRP A 16 1.96 -0.32 -4.80
N PHE A 17 2.70 0.54 -5.49
CA PHE A 17 4.15 0.67 -5.33
C PHE A 17 4.54 1.05 -3.89
N PHE A 18 3.87 2.04 -3.30
CA PHE A 18 4.15 2.45 -1.91
C PHE A 18 3.86 1.35 -0.90
N ILE A 19 2.77 0.59 -1.08
CA ILE A 19 2.44 -0.55 -0.22
C ILE A 19 3.52 -1.63 -0.32
N ILE A 20 3.95 -1.97 -1.54
CA ILE A 20 5.03 -2.94 -1.77
C ILE A 20 6.34 -2.46 -1.14
N ALA A 21 6.72 -1.20 -1.34
CA ALA A 21 7.91 -0.62 -0.73
C ALA A 21 7.86 -0.71 0.80
N HIS A 22 6.70 -0.46 1.40
CA HIS A 22 6.48 -0.60 2.84
C HIS A 22 6.61 -2.05 3.32
N VAL A 23 6.02 -3.03 2.61
CA VAL A 23 6.14 -4.47 2.95
C VAL A 23 7.59 -4.94 2.86
N ILE A 24 8.30 -4.56 1.78
CA ILE A 24 9.72 -4.91 1.61
C ILE A 24 10.55 -4.28 2.73
N MET A 25 10.36 -2.98 3.02
CA MET A 25 11.06 -2.32 4.12
C MET A 25 10.78 -3.01 5.47
N SER A 26 9.53 -3.40 5.74
CA SER A 26 9.14 -4.13 6.95
C SER A 26 9.92 -5.44 7.09
N TRP A 27 10.00 -6.24 6.03
CA TRP A 27 10.79 -7.47 6.02
C TRP A 27 12.28 -7.20 6.20
N LEU A 28 12.84 -6.23 5.47
CA LEU A 28 14.26 -5.89 5.58
C LEU A 28 14.64 -5.44 7.00
N ILE A 29 13.78 -4.69 7.68
CA ILE A 29 13.98 -4.28 9.07
C ILE A 29 13.83 -5.48 10.02
N ASN A 30 12.78 -6.29 9.84
CA ASN A 30 12.51 -7.46 10.69
C ASN A 30 13.67 -8.48 10.64
N PHE A 31 14.12 -8.81 9.43
CA PHE A 31 15.28 -9.68 9.18
C PHE A 31 16.63 -9.02 9.50
N GLN A 32 16.65 -7.84 10.13
CA GLN A 32 17.87 -7.12 10.52
C GLN A 32 18.81 -6.79 9.35
N VAL A 33 18.31 -6.78 8.10
CA VAL A 33 19.07 -6.38 6.92
C VAL A 33 19.23 -4.86 6.91
N LEU A 34 18.19 -4.13 7.29
CA LEU A 34 18.20 -2.68 7.45
C LEU A 34 18.08 -2.30 8.92
N ASN A 35 18.88 -1.32 9.34
CA ASN A 35 18.92 -0.85 10.72
C ASN A 35 18.27 0.53 10.86
N LEU A 36 17.19 0.61 11.65
CA LEU A 36 16.48 1.86 11.95
C LEU A 36 17.32 2.88 12.74
N ARG A 37 18.48 2.50 13.28
CA ARG A 37 19.42 3.45 13.87
C ARG A 37 20.08 4.35 12.82
N GLN A 38 20.10 3.92 11.56
CA GLN A 38 20.59 4.75 10.46
C GLN A 38 19.53 5.78 10.09
N GLN A 39 19.90 7.06 10.16
CA GLN A 39 18.97 8.18 9.97
C GLN A 39 18.22 8.12 8.64
N PHE A 40 18.88 7.73 7.56
CA PHE A 40 18.27 7.59 6.24
C PHE A 40 17.17 6.50 6.21
N VAL A 41 17.48 5.30 6.71
CA VAL A 41 16.52 4.18 6.79
C VAL A 41 15.32 4.57 7.64
N ALA A 42 15.58 5.21 8.79
CA ALA A 42 14.52 5.70 9.67
C ALA A 42 13.62 6.72 8.98
N GLN A 43 14.19 7.71 8.30
CA GLN A 43 13.43 8.73 7.57
C GLN A 43 12.54 8.12 6.50
N VAL A 44 13.07 7.20 5.70
CA VAL A 44 12.27 6.49 4.68
C VAL A 44 11.17 5.67 5.33
N TRP A 45 11.48 4.92 6.40
CA TRP A 45 10.51 4.11 7.13
C TRP A 45 9.38 4.95 7.73
N TYR A 46 9.70 6.05 8.42
CA TYR A 46 8.70 6.94 9.00
C TYR A 46 7.92 7.69 7.92
N GLY A 47 8.56 8.09 6.82
CA GLY A 47 7.90 8.69 5.67
C GLY A 47 6.86 7.76 5.06
N LEU A 48 7.24 6.51 4.78
CA LEU A 48 6.33 5.48 4.26
C LEU A 48 5.17 5.21 5.22
N ASN A 49 5.46 5.05 6.52
CA ASN A 49 4.42 4.84 7.52
C ASN A 49 3.43 6.01 7.55
N ARG A 50 3.91 7.25 7.61
CA ARG A 50 3.03 8.42 7.69
C ARG A 50 2.16 8.61 6.45
N LEU A 51 2.68 8.25 5.28
CA LEU A 51 1.90 8.28 4.02
C LEU A 51 0.81 7.21 3.99
N LEU A 52 1.09 6.02 4.52
CA LEU A 52 0.17 4.87 4.44
C LEU A 52 -0.76 4.75 5.65
N GLU A 53 -0.40 5.34 6.79
CA GLU A 53 -1.16 5.31 8.05
C GLU A 53 -2.63 5.74 7.91
N PRO A 54 -3.00 6.78 7.15
CA PRO A 54 -4.41 7.13 6.96
C PRO A 54 -5.21 6.00 6.33
N ILE A 55 -4.61 5.23 5.42
CA ILE A 55 -5.24 4.10 4.75
C ILE A 55 -5.24 2.87 5.68
N TYR A 56 -4.08 2.57 6.26
CA TYR A 56 -3.89 1.38 7.10
C TYR A 56 -4.70 1.47 8.39
N SER A 57 -4.79 2.65 9.01
CA SER A 57 -5.59 2.85 10.22
C SER A 57 -7.07 2.56 10.01
N GLN A 58 -7.63 2.91 8.84
CA GLN A 58 -9.02 2.56 8.51
C GLN A 58 -9.17 1.07 8.30
N VAL A 59 -8.25 0.43 7.58
CA VAL A 59 -8.30 -1.02 7.35
C VAL A 59 -8.14 -1.80 8.66
N ARG A 60 -7.25 -1.38 9.56
CA ARG A 60 -7.06 -2.00 10.89
C ARG A 60 -8.31 -1.96 11.76
N ARG A 61 -9.24 -1.01 11.55
CA ARG A 61 -10.53 -0.99 12.28
C ARG A 61 -11.44 -2.16 11.92
N PHE A 62 -11.28 -2.72 10.73
CA PHE A 62 -12.04 -3.88 10.27
C PHE A 62 -11.33 -5.21 10.51
N LEU A 63 -10.03 -5.16 10.86
CA LEU A 63 -9.27 -6.36 11.18
C LEU A 63 -9.35 -6.68 12.67
N PRO A 64 -9.48 -7.96 13.05
CA PRO A 64 -9.34 -8.34 14.45
C PRO A 64 -7.93 -8.00 14.94
N ALA A 65 -7.79 -7.73 16.24
CA ALA A 65 -6.49 -7.40 16.84
C ALA A 65 -5.51 -8.59 16.68
N MET A 66 -4.59 -8.46 15.72
CA MET A 66 -3.60 -9.49 15.44
C MET A 66 -2.35 -9.25 16.29
N SER A 67 -1.96 -10.24 17.07
CA SER A 67 -0.78 -10.15 17.94
C SER A 67 0.51 -10.20 17.10
N GLY A 68 1.12 -9.05 16.86
CA GLY A 68 2.50 -8.93 16.35
C GLY A 68 2.68 -8.93 14.83
N ILE A 69 1.64 -9.23 14.04
CA ILE A 69 1.70 -9.16 12.57
C ILE A 69 0.68 -8.16 12.06
N ASP A 70 1.15 -7.12 11.38
CA ASP A 70 0.27 -6.15 10.71
C ASP A 70 -0.14 -6.68 9.34
N LEU A 71 -1.37 -7.19 9.23
CA LEU A 71 -1.95 -7.64 7.96
C LEU A 71 -2.58 -6.50 7.15
N ALA A 72 -2.63 -5.26 7.69
CA ALA A 72 -3.23 -4.13 6.98
C ALA A 72 -2.62 -3.90 5.59
N PRO A 73 -1.28 -3.93 5.38
CA PRO A 73 -0.69 -3.77 4.06
C PRO A 73 -1.19 -4.80 3.04
N LEU A 74 -1.32 -6.06 3.46
CA LEU A 74 -1.81 -7.16 2.63
C LEU A 74 -3.27 -6.94 2.21
N VAL A 75 -4.12 -6.56 3.16
CA VAL A 75 -5.54 -6.31 2.91
C VAL A 75 -5.72 -5.12 1.97
N VAL A 76 -4.95 -4.06 2.15
CA VAL A 76 -4.99 -2.88 1.26
C VAL A 76 -4.51 -3.25 -0.13
N LEU A 77 -3.47 -4.09 -0.25
CA LEU A 77 -2.97 -4.57 -1.53
C LEU A 77 -4.04 -5.37 -2.30
N VAL A 78 -4.77 -6.25 -1.59
CA VAL A 78 -5.92 -6.97 -2.17
C VAL A 78 -7.02 -6.00 -2.59
N ALA A 79 -7.34 -4.99 -1.78
CA ALA A 79 -8.34 -3.98 -2.13
C ALA A 79 -7.94 -3.19 -3.39
N VAL A 80 -6.67 -2.80 -3.52
CA VAL A 80 -6.14 -2.13 -4.73
C VAL A 80 -6.27 -3.04 -5.95
N TYR A 81 -5.94 -4.32 -5.84
CA TYR A 81 -6.13 -5.29 -6.94
C TYR A 81 -7.59 -5.45 -7.32
N ALA A 82 -8.49 -5.56 -6.34
CA ALA A 82 -9.92 -5.65 -6.60
C ALA A 82 -10.44 -4.40 -7.35
N LEU A 83 -10.00 -3.20 -6.94
CA LEU A 83 -10.33 -1.95 -7.63
C LEU A 83 -9.83 -1.93 -9.08
N ARG A 84 -8.61 -2.42 -9.33
CA ARG A 84 -8.09 -2.55 -10.71
C ARG A 84 -8.96 -3.48 -11.55
N ILE A 85 -9.30 -4.65 -11.03
CA ILE A 85 -10.14 -5.63 -11.75
C ILE A 85 -11.49 -5.00 -12.10
N ILE A 86 -12.11 -4.31 -11.14
CA ILE A 86 -13.39 -3.62 -11.36
C ILE A 86 -13.24 -2.55 -12.44
N LEU A 87 -12.23 -1.69 -12.36
CA LEU A 87 -12.01 -0.63 -13.34
C LEU A 87 -11.74 -1.18 -14.75
N ILE A 88 -10.88 -2.19 -14.87
CA ILE A 88 -10.54 -2.82 -16.16
C ILE A 88 -11.77 -3.49 -16.77
N ASN A 89 -12.55 -4.23 -15.99
CA ASN A 89 -13.76 -4.90 -16.49
C ASN A 89 -14.83 -3.88 -16.93
N ASN A 90 -14.87 -2.71 -16.30
CA ASN A 90 -15.77 -1.62 -16.66
C ASN A 90 -15.12 -0.59 -17.61
N ALA A 91 -13.99 -0.92 -18.25
CA ALA A 91 -13.29 -0.02 -19.17
C ALA A 91 -14.18 0.43 -20.34
N ALA A 92 -15.16 -0.40 -20.74
CA ALA A 92 -16.16 -0.05 -21.75
C ALA A 92 -17.01 1.18 -21.36
N ALA A 93 -17.22 1.45 -20.07
CA ALA A 93 -17.93 2.63 -19.60
C ALA A 93 -17.11 3.93 -19.76
N PHE A 94 -15.81 3.81 -20.04
CA PHE A 94 -14.91 4.94 -20.28
C PHE A 94 -14.65 5.24 -21.76
N TYR A 95 -15.28 4.50 -22.69
CA TYR A 95 -15.27 4.83 -24.11
C TYR A 95 -16.10 6.09 -24.37
#